data_AF-A0A381X7U3-F1
#
_entry.id   AF-A0A381X7U3-F1
#
_cell.length_a   1.000
_cell.length_b   1.000
_cell.length_c   1.000
_cell.angle_alpha   90.00
_cell.angle_beta   90.00
_cell.angle_gamma   90.00
#
_symmetry.space_group_name_H-M   'P 1'
#
loop_
_entity.id
_entity.type
_entity.pdbx_description
1 polymer ?
#
loop_
_entity_poly.entity_id
_entity_poly.type
_entity_poly.pdbx_seq_one_letter_code
_entity_poly.pdbx_strand_id
1 'polypeptide(L)'
;VKTKHYLIMAGILMVAGCSLFNSADDLYTDAEIKRNNGKAKDALVLLQKVVSKHSDHEKAPKAQYLIAEIYYRDMRDFSKAIEQYG
;
A
#
# COMPACT_ATOMS: atom_id res chain seq x y z
N VAL A 1 -24.86 -26.23 -20.93
CA VAL A 1 -25.12 -25.15 -19.93
C VAL A 1 -24.03 -25.08 -18.85
N LYS A 2 -23.61 -26.21 -18.25
CA LYS A 2 -22.55 -26.26 -17.21
C LYS A 2 -21.18 -25.73 -17.66
N THR A 3 -20.72 -26.07 -18.86
CA THR A 3 -19.42 -25.62 -19.42
C THR A 3 -19.36 -24.10 -19.62
N LYS A 4 -20.46 -23.47 -20.03
CA LYS A 4 -20.57 -22.00 -20.11
C LYS A 4 -20.51 -21.36 -18.72
N HIS A 5 -21.07 -22.01 -17.70
CA HIS A 5 -20.98 -21.52 -16.31
C HIS A 5 -19.55 -21.60 -15.76
N TYR A 6 -18.79 -22.66 -16.06
CA TYR A 6 -17.37 -22.75 -15.67
C TYR A 6 -16.51 -21.69 -16.38
N LEU A 7 -16.77 -21.40 -17.65
CA LEU A 7 -16.09 -20.32 -18.38
C LEU A 7 -16.41 -18.93 -17.82
N ILE A 8 -17.65 -18.70 -17.40
CA ILE A 8 -18.07 -17.44 -16.74
C ILE A 8 -17.44 -17.33 -15.34
N MET A 9 -17.38 -18.42 -14.56
CA MET A 9 -16.70 -18.44 -13.25
C MET A 9 -15.18 -18.20 -13.35
N ALA A 10 -14.52 -18.75 -14.38
CA ALA A 10 -13.09 -18.52 -14.61
C ALA A 10 -12.78 -17.06 -15.00
N GLY A 11 -13.68 -16.39 -15.73
CA GLY A 11 -13.52 -14.98 -16.11
C GLY A 11 -13.63 -13.99 -14.94
N ILE A 12 -14.41 -14.32 -13.91
CA ILE A 12 -14.62 -13.46 -12.73
C ILE A 12 -13.37 -13.41 -11.83
N LEU A 13 -12.53 -14.45 -11.84
CA LEU A 13 -11.32 -14.53 -11.00
C LEU A 13 -10.20 -13.57 -11.46
N MET A 14 -10.17 -13.17 -12.74
CA MET A 14 -9.09 -12.33 -13.29
C MET A 14 -9.23 -10.83 -12.99
N VAL A 15 -10.43 -10.33 -12.69
CA VAL A 15 -10.68 -8.88 -12.55
C VAL A 15 -10.29 -8.35 -11.16
N ALA A 16 -10.01 -9.23 -10.19
CA ALA A 16 -9.49 -8.85 -8.88
C ALA A 16 -7.97 -8.54 -8.88
N GLY A 17 -7.30 -8.72 -10.02
CA GLY A 17 -5.85 -8.69 -10.14
C GLY A 17 -5.17 -7.31 -10.10
N CYS A 18 -5.91 -6.21 -10.28
CA CYS A 18 -5.28 -4.88 -10.36
C CYS A 18 -4.59 -4.42 -9.07
N SER A 19 -4.87 -5.05 -7.93
CA SER A 19 -4.18 -4.76 -6.67
C SER A 19 -2.96 -5.65 -6.40
N LEU A 20 -2.76 -6.70 -7.19
CA LEU A 20 -1.72 -7.72 -6.98
C LEU A 20 -0.42 -7.45 -7.73
N PHE A 21 -0.45 -6.59 -8.76
CA PHE A 21 0.68 -6.38 -9.67
C PHE A 21 1.40 -5.03 -9.50
N ASN A 22 1.01 -4.20 -8.54
CA ASN A 22 1.71 -2.92 -8.32
C ASN A 22 3.12 -3.19 -7.82
N SER A 23 4.11 -2.55 -8.43
CA SER A 23 5.48 -2.59 -7.94
C SER A 23 5.62 -1.83 -6.62
N ALA A 24 6.71 -2.09 -5.89
CA ALA A 24 7.04 -1.32 -4.69
C ALA A 24 7.16 0.19 -4.99
N ASP A 25 7.71 0.55 -6.16
CA ASP A 25 7.82 1.93 -6.63
C ASP A 25 6.46 2.56 -6.91
N ASP A 26 5.53 1.85 -7.55
CA ASP A 26 4.18 2.36 -7.82
C ASP A 26 3.41 2.60 -6.53
N LEU A 27 3.45 1.64 -5.60
CA LEU A 27 2.80 1.76 -4.29
C LEU A 27 3.37 2.93 -3.48
N TYR A 28 4.69 3.10 -3.49
CA TYR A 28 5.36 4.20 -2.80
C TYR A 28 4.98 5.56 -3.43
N THR A 29 5.02 5.65 -4.76
CA THR A 29 4.68 6.88 -5.49
C THR A 29 3.22 7.27 -5.28
N ASP A 30 2.27 6.32 -5.37
CA ASP A 30 0.85 6.60 -5.10
C ASP A 30 0.66 7.02 -3.65
N ALA A 31 1.37 6.43 -2.69
CA ALA A 31 1.32 6.86 -1.30
C ALA A 31 1.75 8.32 -1.10
N GLU A 32 2.84 8.76 -1.75
CA GLU A 32 3.27 10.16 -1.73
C GLU A 32 2.20 11.09 -2.32
N ILE A 33 1.58 10.69 -3.43
CA ILE A 33 0.47 11.42 -4.04
C ILE A 33 -0.73 11.51 -3.07
N LYS A 34 -1.11 10.40 -2.42
CA LYS A 34 -2.21 10.40 -1.43
C LYS A 34 -1.88 11.32 -0.26
N ARG A 35 -0.67 11.23 0.29
CA ARG A 35 -0.21 12.07 1.40
C ARG A 35 -0.29 13.56 1.03
N ASN A 36 0.27 13.93 -0.12
CA ASN A 36 0.29 15.32 -0.61
C ASN A 36 -1.12 15.88 -0.85
N ASN A 37 -2.10 15.00 -1.13
CA ASN A 37 -3.51 15.36 -1.26
C ASN A 37 -4.29 15.34 0.07
N GLY A 38 -3.60 15.28 1.21
CA GLY A 38 -4.21 15.23 2.54
C GLY A 38 -4.85 13.89 2.91
N LYS A 39 -4.70 12.85 2.07
CA LYS A 39 -5.24 11.50 2.28
C LYS A 39 -4.23 10.63 3.04
N ALA A 40 -3.83 11.09 4.21
CA ALA A 40 -2.80 10.44 5.03
C ALA A 40 -3.12 8.96 5.34
N LYS A 41 -4.38 8.63 5.65
CA LYS A 41 -4.79 7.25 5.93
C LYS A 41 -4.64 6.33 4.72
N ASP A 42 -4.97 6.81 3.52
CA ASP A 42 -4.83 6.03 2.28
C ASP A 42 -3.34 5.79 1.98
N ALA A 43 -2.50 6.81 2.20
CA ALA A 43 -1.05 6.67 2.07
C ALA A 43 -0.49 5.59 3.01
N LEU A 44 -0.92 5.56 4.27
CA LEU A 44 -0.50 4.53 5.23
C LEU A 44 -0.84 3.11 4.75
N VAL A 45 -2.02 2.90 4.17
CA VAL A 45 -2.41 1.58 3.64
C VAL A 45 -1.48 1.13 2.52
N LEU A 46 -1.08 2.03 1.62
CA LEU A 46 -0.16 1.73 0.52
C LEU A 46 1.25 1.45 1.02
N LEU A 47 1.77 2.28 1.93
CA LEU A 47 3.11 2.10 2.50
C LEU A 47 3.23 0.81 3.31
N GLN A 48 2.17 0.44 4.04
CA GLN A 48 2.14 -0.84 4.76
C GLN A 48 2.22 -2.03 3.80
N LYS A 49 1.67 -1.92 2.59
CA LYS A 49 1.85 -2.95 1.54
C LYS A 49 3.30 -2.99 1.07
N VAL A 50 3.97 -1.85 0.89
CA VAL A 50 5.41 -1.83 0.55
C VAL A 50 6.22 -2.57 1.63
N VAL A 51 6.03 -2.23 2.91
CA VAL A 51 6.77 -2.85 4.01
C VAL A 51 6.48 -4.35 4.14
N SER A 52 5.22 -4.77 3.98
CA SER A 52 4.81 -6.17 4.22
C SER A 52 4.94 -7.11 3.02
N LYS A 53 4.90 -6.59 1.79
CA LYS A 53 4.92 -7.40 0.55
C LYS A 53 6.19 -7.24 -0.26
N HIS A 54 6.96 -6.18 -0.03
CA HIS A 54 8.20 -5.88 -0.73
C HIS A 54 9.33 -5.60 0.26
N SER A 55 9.40 -6.37 1.35
CA SER A 55 10.30 -6.14 2.49
C SER A 55 11.79 -6.18 2.12
N ASP A 56 12.14 -6.87 1.04
CA ASP A 56 13.49 -6.96 0.46
C ASP A 56 13.80 -5.84 -0.57
N HIS A 57 12.80 -5.04 -0.94
CA HIS A 57 12.96 -3.94 -1.89
C HIS A 57 13.55 -2.69 -1.21
N GLU A 58 14.34 -1.92 -1.95
CA GLU A 58 14.97 -0.68 -1.44
C GLU A 58 13.97 0.41 -0.99
N LYS A 59 12.69 0.26 -1.36
CA LYS A 59 11.59 1.14 -0.94
C LYS A 59 11.01 0.77 0.42
N ALA A 60 11.19 -0.45 0.92
CA ALA A 60 10.67 -0.87 2.23
C ALA A 60 11.15 0.01 3.39
N PRO A 61 12.46 0.25 3.59
CA PRO A 61 12.91 1.14 4.67
C PRO A 61 12.46 2.60 4.46
N LYS A 62 12.38 3.07 3.20
CA LYS A 62 11.87 4.40 2.87
C LYS A 62 10.38 4.51 3.21
N ALA A 63 9.60 3.46 2.96
CA ALA A 63 8.18 3.39 3.27
C ALA A 63 7.92 3.39 4.77
N GLN A 64 8.69 2.59 5.52
CA GLN A 64 8.64 2.58 6.99
C GLN A 64 8.89 3.97 7.57
N TYR A 65 9.93 4.65 7.10
CA TYR A 65 10.22 6.03 7.50
C TYR A 65 9.08 7.00 7.15
N LEU A 66 8.50 6.88 5.95
CA LEU A 66 7.40 7.74 5.53
C LEU A 66 6.11 7.49 6.35
N ILE A 67 5.85 6.26 6.79
CA ILE A 67 4.77 5.95 7.75
C ILE A 67 4.98 6.74 9.04
N ALA A 68 6.21 6.75 9.58
CA ALA A 68 6.54 7.52 10.78
C ALA A 68 6.32 9.02 10.58
N GLU A 69 6.76 9.58 9.44
CA GLU A 69 6.57 10.99 9.10
C GLU A 69 5.08 11.38 8.96
N ILE A 70 4.25 10.50 8.42
CA ILE A 70 2.79 10.72 8.34
C ILE A 70 2.19 10.77 9.74
N TYR A 71 2.55 9.84 10.63
CA TYR A 71 2.09 9.90 12.02
C TYR A 71 2.58 11.15 12.73
N TYR A 72 3.85 11.53 12.55
CA TYR A 72 4.46 12.67 13.22
C TYR A 72 3.90 14.01 12.75
N ARG A 73 3.89 14.26 11.42
CA ARG A 73 3.57 15.56 10.85
C ARG A 73 2.09 15.72 10.54
N ASP A 74 1.50 14.71 9.91
CA ASP A 74 0.19 14.84 9.30
C ASP A 74 -0.91 14.51 10.33
N MET A 75 -0.67 13.52 11.20
CA MET A 75 -1.64 13.07 12.22
C MET A 75 -1.32 13.56 13.63
N ARG A 76 -0.08 14.00 13.88
CA ARG A 76 0.43 14.38 15.22
C ARG A 76 0.26 13.26 16.26
N ASP A 77 0.27 12.00 15.82
CA ASP A 77 0.27 10.82 16.67
C ASP A 77 1.72 10.42 16.96
N PHE A 78 2.32 11.13 17.92
CA PHE A 78 3.75 10.99 18.22
C PHE A 78 4.09 9.61 18.77
N SER A 79 3.18 8.98 19.51
CA SER A 79 3.36 7.63 20.02
C SER A 79 3.54 6.64 18.87
N LYS A 80 2.64 6.69 17.87
CA LYS A 80 2.78 5.83 16.69
C LYS A 80 3.99 6.19 15.84
N ALA A 81 4.34 7.47 15.72
CA ALA A 81 5.55 7.85 15.00
C ALA A 81 6.80 7.19 15.61
N ILE A 82 6.93 7.22 16.95
CA ILE A 82 8.03 6.59 17.69
C ILE A 82 8.06 5.08 17.45
N GLU A 83 6.90 4.41 17.50
CA GLU A 83 6.81 2.96 17.22
C GLU A 83 7.32 2.61 15.82
N GLN A 84 7.19 3.51 14.84
CA GLN A 84 7.60 3.25 13.46
C GLN A 84 9.05 3.64 13.16
N TYR A 85 9.70 4.47 14.00
CA TYR A 85 11.13 4.80 13.86
C TYR A 85 12.06 3.70 14.39
N GLY A 86 11.55 2.82 15.26
CA GLY A 86 12.28 1.66 15.80
C GLY A 86 12.32 0.49 14.84
#